data_AF-A0A6I3SI90-F1
#
_entry.id   AF-A0A6I3SI90-F1
#
_cell.length_a   1.000
_cell.length_b   1.000
_cell.length_c   1.000
_cell.angle_alpha   90.00
_cell.angle_beta   90.00
_cell.angle_gamma   90.00
#
_symmetry.space_group_name_H-M   'P 1'
#
loop_
_entity.id
_entity.type
_entity.pdbx_description
1 polymer ?
#
loop_
_entity_poly.entity_id
_entity_poly.type
_entity_poly.pdbx_seq_one_letter_code
_entity_poly.pdbx_strand_id
1 'polypeptide(L)'
;MTASNIAKAIAAFERTIIVNNSDFDRYIAGDDNALTPQAKKSMDLFINKAGCYSCHHGPNLTDNNYYNVGPKSEDLGRYNVTHNEADCGKFRTPGLRGLNFTGPYLHNGFEVTLEDVVHLYNVGGNAHPNKDPRLKPLGLTEDEELALVAFLRSMSGTPPKISQPMIP
;
A
#
# COMPACT_ATOMS: atom_id res chain seq x y z
N MET A 1 36.14 -7.64 4.79
CA MET A 1 34.70 -7.29 4.77
C MET A 1 33.89 -8.58 4.84
N THR A 2 32.90 -8.70 5.72
CA THR A 2 32.06 -9.93 5.85
C THR A 2 30.67 -9.68 5.26
N ALA A 3 29.98 -10.74 4.85
CA ALA A 3 28.60 -10.65 4.36
C ALA A 3 27.67 -9.95 5.39
N SER A 4 27.87 -10.23 6.69
CA SER A 4 27.10 -9.59 7.76
C SER A 4 27.34 -8.07 7.83
N ASN A 5 28.59 -7.61 7.68
CA ASN A 5 28.89 -6.18 7.71
C ASN A 5 28.35 -5.46 6.47
N ILE A 6 28.36 -6.11 5.31
CA ILE A 6 27.73 -5.58 4.08
C ILE A 6 26.23 -5.41 4.30
N ALA A 7 25.54 -6.46 4.79
CA ALA A 7 24.10 -6.40 5.05
C ALA A 7 23.73 -5.30 6.07
N LYS A 8 24.52 -5.14 7.14
CA LYS A 8 24.31 -4.06 8.12
C LYS A 8 24.50 -2.67 7.52
N ALA A 9 25.50 -2.49 6.66
CA ALA A 9 25.76 -1.22 5.99
C ALA A 9 24.62 -0.85 5.03
N ILE A 10 24.16 -1.80 4.21
CA ILE A 10 23.01 -1.60 3.32
C ILE A 10 21.75 -1.27 4.13
N ALA A 11 21.42 -2.05 5.14
CA ALA A 11 20.25 -1.79 5.98
C ALA A 11 20.31 -0.43 6.69
N ALA A 12 21.52 0.05 7.05
CA ALA A 12 21.69 1.39 7.61
C ALA A 12 21.40 2.50 6.61
N PHE A 13 21.78 2.32 5.36
CA PHE A 13 21.42 3.23 4.28
C PHE A 13 19.93 3.17 3.95
N GLU A 14 19.32 1.99 3.83
CA GLU A 14 17.88 1.84 3.55
C GLU A 14 17.00 2.53 4.60
N ARG A 15 17.43 2.57 5.88
CA ARG A 15 16.73 3.31 6.95
C ARG A 15 16.72 4.82 6.76
N THR A 16 17.55 5.38 5.87
CA THR A 16 17.51 6.82 5.53
C THR A 16 16.62 7.10 4.32
N ILE A 17 16.21 6.06 3.57
CA ILE A 17 15.35 6.17 2.40
C ILE A 17 13.89 6.28 2.86
N ILE A 18 13.53 7.44 3.40
CA ILE A 18 12.20 7.71 3.94
C ILE A 18 11.46 8.70 3.04
N VAL A 19 10.26 8.31 2.61
CA VAL A 19 9.29 9.21 1.98
C VAL A 19 8.48 9.89 3.07
N ASN A 20 8.63 11.20 3.22
CA ASN A 20 7.98 11.99 4.26
C ASN A 20 7.29 13.24 3.69
N ASN A 21 6.71 14.06 4.57
CA ASN A 21 6.09 15.34 4.22
C ASN A 21 4.99 15.20 3.14
N SER A 22 4.21 14.12 3.22
CA SER A 22 3.02 13.97 2.39
C SER A 22 1.95 14.98 2.77
N ASP A 23 1.05 15.28 1.83
CA ASP A 23 -0.07 16.17 2.11
C ASP A 23 -0.93 15.63 3.26
N PHE A 24 -1.05 14.30 3.33
CA PHE A 24 -1.68 13.60 4.45
C PHE A 24 -0.91 13.78 5.77
N ASP A 25 0.43 13.68 5.77
CA ASP A 25 1.25 13.91 6.97
C ASP A 25 1.09 15.36 7.49
N ARG A 26 1.10 16.35 6.58
CA ARG A 26 0.90 17.76 6.95
C ARG A 26 -0.50 17.99 7.52
N TYR A 27 -1.51 17.36 6.94
CA TYR A 27 -2.88 17.43 7.45
C TYR A 27 -3.02 16.85 8.86
N ILE A 28 -2.45 15.68 9.13
CA ILE A 28 -2.43 15.10 10.48
C ILE A 28 -1.66 15.99 11.47
N ALA A 29 -0.62 16.69 11.00
CA ALA A 29 0.14 17.64 11.81
C ALA A 29 -0.60 18.97 12.09
N GLY A 30 -1.82 19.15 11.58
CA GLY A 30 -2.69 20.30 11.85
C GLY A 30 -2.78 21.33 10.72
N ASP A 31 -2.13 21.09 9.57
CA ASP A 31 -2.34 21.94 8.39
C ASP A 31 -3.64 21.54 7.68
N ASP A 32 -4.74 22.16 8.09
CA ASP A 32 -6.06 21.93 7.52
C ASP A 32 -6.15 22.20 6.01
N ASN A 33 -5.22 22.97 5.44
CA ASN A 33 -5.21 23.28 4.01
C ASN A 33 -4.36 22.31 3.20
N ALA A 34 -3.65 21.38 3.84
CA ALA A 34 -2.82 20.41 3.15
C ALA A 34 -3.62 19.41 2.30
N LEU A 35 -4.86 19.10 2.71
CA LEU A 35 -5.78 18.27 1.93
C LEU A 35 -6.92 19.10 1.34
N THR A 36 -7.27 18.79 0.09
CA THR A 36 -8.47 19.34 -0.53
C THR A 36 -9.73 18.88 0.19
N PRO A 37 -10.86 19.62 0.11
CA PRO A 37 -12.13 19.16 0.68
C PRO A 37 -12.57 17.78 0.18
N GLN A 38 -12.24 17.45 -1.07
CA GLN A 38 -12.49 16.11 -1.63
C GLN A 38 -11.63 15.06 -0.92
N ALA A 39 -10.32 15.29 -0.77
CA ALA A 39 -9.43 14.34 -0.10
C ALA A 39 -9.82 14.11 1.38
N LYS A 40 -10.33 15.13 2.08
CA LYS A 40 -10.87 14.97 3.44
C LYS A 40 -12.11 14.06 3.47
N LYS A 41 -13.02 14.20 2.49
CA LYS A 41 -14.17 13.28 2.36
C LYS A 41 -13.74 11.87 1.97
N SER A 42 -12.74 11.74 1.11
CA SER A 42 -12.16 10.45 0.73
C SER A 42 -11.49 9.74 1.90
N MET A 43 -10.91 10.48 2.85
CA MET A 43 -10.37 9.90 4.09
C MET A 43 -11.47 9.21 4.88
N ASP A 44 -12.67 9.81 4.98
CA ASP A 44 -13.82 9.17 5.61
C ASP A 44 -14.24 7.89 4.87
N LEU A 45 -14.28 7.92 3.52
CA LEU A 45 -14.53 6.73 2.70
C LEU A 45 -13.50 5.63 2.97
N PHE A 46 -12.21 5.98 3.02
CA PHE A 46 -11.11 5.05 3.26
C PHE A 46 -11.19 4.36 4.63
N ILE A 47 -11.65 5.09 5.65
CA ILE A 47 -11.80 4.57 7.01
C ILE A 47 -13.07 3.74 7.14
N ASN A 48 -14.18 4.25 6.59
CA ASN A 48 -15.51 3.72 6.82
C ASN A 48 -15.98 2.85 5.65
N LYS A 49 -16.67 3.44 4.67
CA LYS A 49 -17.40 2.71 3.61
C LYS A 49 -16.50 1.71 2.86
N ALA A 50 -15.29 2.12 2.47
CA ALA A 50 -14.36 1.27 1.75
C ALA A 50 -13.55 0.35 2.68
N GLY A 51 -13.47 0.67 3.98
CA GLY A 51 -12.85 -0.17 5.00
C GLY A 51 -11.34 -0.42 4.83
N CYS A 52 -10.65 0.33 3.96
CA CYS A 52 -9.23 0.17 3.65
C CYS A 52 -8.35 0.32 4.90
N TYR A 53 -8.75 1.18 5.84
CA TYR A 53 -8.06 1.38 7.11
C TYR A 53 -7.95 0.10 7.96
N SER A 54 -8.82 -0.90 7.76
CA SER A 54 -8.77 -2.16 8.52
C SER A 54 -7.48 -2.97 8.31
N CYS A 55 -6.74 -2.73 7.23
CA CYS A 55 -5.43 -3.31 6.97
C CYS A 55 -4.35 -2.22 6.81
N HIS A 56 -4.71 -1.04 6.28
CA HIS A 56 -3.79 0.04 5.97
C HIS A 56 -3.81 1.15 7.02
N HIS A 57 -3.39 0.84 8.25
CA HIS A 57 -3.37 1.77 9.37
C HIS A 57 -1.96 1.99 9.96
N GLY A 58 -1.87 2.92 10.91
CA GLY A 58 -0.62 3.25 11.59
C GLY A 58 0.33 4.11 10.74
N PRO A 59 1.54 4.39 11.25
CA PRO A 59 2.44 5.37 10.64
C PRO A 59 2.85 5.04 9.20
N ASN A 60 2.96 3.76 8.84
CA ASN A 60 3.33 3.33 7.49
C ASN A 60 2.12 2.88 6.64
N LEU A 61 0.90 3.05 7.16
CA LEU A 61 -0.34 2.67 6.47
C LEU A 61 -0.35 1.18 6.10
N THR A 62 0.05 0.36 7.06
CA THR A 62 0.09 -1.10 6.98
C THR A 62 0.08 -1.68 8.39
N ASP A 63 -0.68 -2.76 8.55
CA ASP A 63 -0.70 -3.58 9.75
C ASP A 63 0.41 -4.65 9.78
N ASN A 64 1.17 -4.79 8.69
CA ASN A 64 2.17 -5.84 8.46
C ASN A 64 1.65 -7.28 8.59
N ASN A 65 0.33 -7.49 8.58
CA ASN A 65 -0.26 -8.82 8.53
C ASN A 65 -0.36 -9.33 7.09
N TYR A 66 -0.93 -10.52 6.93
CA TYR A 66 -0.94 -11.25 5.67
C TYR A 66 -2.36 -11.62 5.30
N TYR A 67 -2.77 -11.22 4.11
CA TYR A 67 -4.12 -11.41 3.59
C TYR A 67 -4.08 -11.85 2.14
N ASN A 68 -5.11 -12.57 1.72
CA ASN A 68 -5.28 -12.97 0.34
C ASN A 68 -6.34 -12.08 -0.29
N VAL A 69 -5.93 -11.30 -1.30
CA VAL A 69 -6.80 -10.37 -2.01
C VAL A 69 -7.36 -10.94 -3.31
N GLY A 70 -7.14 -12.24 -3.53
CA GLY A 70 -7.49 -12.95 -4.75
C GLY A 70 -6.84 -12.39 -6.02
N PRO A 71 -5.56 -11.98 -6.07
CA PRO A 71 -4.94 -11.63 -7.34
C PRO A 71 -4.82 -12.88 -8.21
N LYS A 72 -4.97 -12.74 -9.54
CA LYS A 72 -4.69 -13.84 -10.48
C LYS A 72 -3.19 -14.13 -10.48
N SER A 73 -2.78 -15.16 -9.75
CA SER A 73 -1.36 -15.51 -9.61
C SER A 73 -1.19 -16.99 -9.27
N GLU A 74 -0.11 -17.59 -9.78
CA GLU A 74 0.37 -18.91 -9.38
C GLU A 74 1.30 -18.84 -8.16
N ASP A 75 1.66 -17.63 -7.72
CA ASP A 75 2.50 -17.43 -6.53
C ASP A 75 1.69 -17.72 -5.25
N LEU A 76 2.13 -18.75 -4.52
CA LEU A 76 1.51 -19.21 -3.27
C LEU A 76 1.77 -18.26 -2.09
N GLY A 77 2.64 -17.25 -2.26
CA GLY A 77 2.88 -16.20 -1.27
C GLY A 77 3.42 -16.75 0.05
N ARG A 78 2.78 -16.40 1.16
CA ARG A 78 3.20 -16.80 2.52
C ARG A 78 3.33 -18.31 2.72
N TYR A 79 2.58 -19.12 1.97
CA TYR A 79 2.71 -20.58 2.00
C TYR A 79 4.14 -21.06 1.73
N ASN A 80 4.87 -20.40 0.83
CA ASN A 80 6.24 -20.77 0.49
C ASN A 80 7.22 -20.67 1.69
N VAL A 81 6.80 -19.99 2.76
CA VAL A 81 7.56 -19.84 4.01
C VAL A 81 6.98 -20.70 5.13
N THR A 82 5.64 -20.80 5.24
CA THR A 82 4.98 -21.44 6.39
C THR A 82 4.56 -22.88 6.14
N HIS A 83 4.39 -23.28 4.89
CA HIS A 83 3.83 -24.57 4.46
C HIS A 83 2.43 -24.87 5.02
N ASN A 84 1.70 -23.85 5.48
CA ASN A 84 0.33 -23.99 5.94
C ASN A 84 -0.63 -23.65 4.79
N GLU A 85 -1.46 -24.60 4.36
CA GLU A 85 -2.45 -24.42 3.29
C GLU A 85 -3.36 -23.19 3.50
N ALA A 86 -3.68 -22.84 4.74
CA ALA A 86 -4.48 -21.65 5.06
C ALA A 86 -3.77 -20.33 4.72
N ASP A 87 -2.46 -20.34 4.49
CA ASP A 87 -1.67 -19.17 4.10
C ASP A 87 -1.45 -19.07 2.58
N CYS A 88 -1.96 -20.02 1.80
CA CYS A 88 -1.83 -19.99 0.34
C CYS A 88 -2.47 -18.74 -0.27
N GLY A 89 -1.66 -18.02 -1.06
CA GLY A 89 -1.97 -16.76 -1.73
C GLY A 89 -2.07 -15.55 -0.79
N LYS A 90 -1.69 -15.68 0.48
CA LYS A 90 -1.60 -14.51 1.38
C LYS A 90 -0.30 -13.74 1.15
N PHE A 91 -0.42 -12.43 1.04
CA PHE A 91 0.70 -11.50 0.94
C PHE A 91 0.65 -10.49 2.07
N ARG A 92 1.82 -9.95 2.44
CA ARG A 92 1.89 -8.91 3.45
C ARG A 92 1.18 -7.65 2.95
N THR A 93 0.37 -7.02 3.79
CA THR A 93 -0.20 -5.69 3.50
C THR A 93 0.93 -4.70 3.18
N PRO A 94 1.01 -4.12 1.97
CA PRO A 94 2.03 -3.13 1.65
C PRO A 94 1.75 -1.81 2.39
N GLY A 95 2.80 -1.06 2.71
CA GLY A 95 2.63 0.33 3.13
C GLY A 95 2.16 1.20 1.96
N LEU A 96 1.39 2.25 2.24
CA LEU A 96 0.84 3.14 1.20
C LEU A 96 1.63 4.45 1.02
N ARG A 97 2.82 4.55 1.62
CA ARG A 97 3.72 5.70 1.42
C ARG A 97 4.43 5.59 0.08
N GLY A 98 4.49 6.70 -0.65
CA GLY A 98 5.25 6.80 -1.90
C GLY A 98 4.59 6.12 -3.11
N LEU A 99 3.29 5.79 -3.06
CA LEU A 99 2.58 5.06 -4.13
C LEU A 99 2.76 5.67 -5.52
N ASN A 100 2.91 6.99 -5.62
CA ASN A 100 3.09 7.68 -6.91
C ASN A 100 4.38 7.27 -7.64
N PHE A 101 5.30 6.57 -6.97
CA PHE A 101 6.62 6.18 -7.51
C PHE A 101 6.81 4.67 -7.63
N THR A 102 5.78 3.87 -7.31
CA THR A 102 5.94 2.42 -7.12
C THR A 102 4.99 1.58 -7.99
N GLY A 103 4.42 2.16 -9.04
CA GLY A 103 3.70 1.37 -10.04
C GLY A 103 4.66 0.48 -10.86
N PRO A 104 4.16 -0.61 -11.48
CA PRO A 104 2.79 -1.15 -11.34
C PRO A 104 2.58 -1.82 -9.98
N TYR A 105 1.32 -2.12 -9.64
CA TYR A 105 0.88 -2.50 -8.30
C TYR A 105 0.57 -4.00 -8.15
N LEU A 106 0.33 -4.39 -6.90
CA LEU A 106 0.27 -5.78 -6.41
C LEU A 106 1.61 -6.51 -6.52
N HIS A 107 1.69 -7.73 -5.98
CA HIS A 107 2.94 -8.50 -5.92
C HIS A 107 3.39 -9.00 -7.31
N ASN A 108 2.45 -9.10 -8.26
CA ASN A 108 2.68 -9.55 -9.62
C ASN A 108 2.79 -8.39 -10.64
N GLY A 109 2.57 -7.14 -10.22
CA GLY A 109 2.64 -5.97 -11.10
C GLY A 109 1.53 -5.91 -12.17
N PHE A 110 0.40 -6.60 -11.98
CA PHE A 110 -0.65 -6.68 -13.00
C PHE A 110 -1.54 -5.43 -13.07
N GLU A 111 -1.73 -4.75 -11.95
CA GLU A 111 -2.54 -3.52 -11.92
C GLU A 111 -1.65 -2.34 -12.28
N VAL A 112 -1.91 -1.70 -13.41
CA VAL A 112 -1.03 -0.65 -13.95
C VAL A 112 -1.24 0.66 -13.20
N THR A 113 -2.48 0.95 -12.80
CA THR A 113 -2.87 2.21 -12.18
C THR A 113 -3.46 2.01 -10.78
N LEU A 114 -3.51 3.08 -9.97
CA LEU A 114 -4.18 3.03 -8.66
C LEU A 114 -5.70 2.89 -8.83
N GLU A 115 -6.23 3.44 -9.92
CA GLU A 115 -7.61 3.29 -10.35
C GLU A 115 -7.96 1.81 -10.52
N ASP A 116 -7.12 1.03 -11.23
CA ASP A 116 -7.34 -0.41 -11.40
C ASP A 116 -7.31 -1.15 -10.04
N VAL A 117 -6.38 -0.79 -9.16
CA VAL A 117 -6.29 -1.37 -7.80
C VAL A 117 -7.55 -1.06 -6.98
N VAL A 118 -7.98 0.20 -6.95
CA VAL A 118 -9.18 0.61 -6.20
C VAL A 118 -10.41 -0.08 -6.77
N HIS A 119 -10.52 -0.20 -8.09
CA HIS A 119 -11.61 -0.91 -8.74
C HIS A 119 -11.62 -2.40 -8.39
N LEU A 120 -10.46 -3.06 -8.41
CA LEU A 120 -10.32 -4.46 -7.98
C LEU A 120 -10.86 -4.67 -6.55
N TYR A 121 -10.53 -3.76 -5.63
CA TYR A 121 -11.09 -3.81 -4.27
C TYR A 121 -12.58 -3.49 -4.25
N ASN A 122 -13.06 -2.54 -5.05
CA ASN A 122 -14.48 -2.19 -5.14
C ASN A 122 -15.34 -3.37 -5.60
N VAL A 123 -14.85 -4.20 -6.53
CA VAL A 123 -15.56 -5.42 -6.97
C VAL A 123 -15.35 -6.62 -6.03
N GLY A 124 -14.56 -6.46 -4.96
CA GLY A 124 -14.35 -7.45 -3.92
C GLY A 124 -13.21 -8.44 -4.17
N GLY A 125 -12.29 -8.15 -5.09
CA GLY A 125 -11.17 -9.01 -5.48
C GLY A 125 -11.60 -10.26 -6.26
N ASN A 126 -10.64 -11.02 -6.80
CA ASN A 126 -10.99 -12.26 -7.51
C ASN A 126 -11.24 -13.43 -6.55
N ALA A 127 -11.89 -14.48 -7.03
CA ALA A 127 -12.18 -15.66 -6.22
C ALA A 127 -10.89 -16.43 -5.87
N HIS A 128 -10.75 -16.80 -4.59
CA HIS A 128 -9.70 -17.69 -4.10
C HIS A 128 -10.20 -18.40 -2.82
N PRO A 129 -9.88 -19.69 -2.58
CA PRO A 129 -10.33 -20.42 -1.39
C PRO A 129 -9.97 -19.74 -0.07
N ASN A 130 -8.77 -19.16 0.00
CA ASN A 130 -8.28 -18.45 1.18
C ASN A 130 -8.54 -16.93 1.18
N LYS A 131 -9.40 -16.42 0.29
CA LYS A 131 -9.67 -14.97 0.18
C LYS A 131 -10.13 -14.41 1.53
N ASP A 132 -9.61 -13.25 1.90
CA ASP A 132 -10.03 -12.59 3.13
C ASP A 132 -11.55 -12.27 3.08
N PRO A 133 -12.34 -12.65 4.10
CA PRO A 133 -13.79 -12.50 4.08
C PRO A 133 -14.24 -11.03 4.11
N ARG A 134 -13.38 -10.07 4.44
CA ARG A 134 -13.68 -8.63 4.36
C ARG A 134 -13.75 -8.15 2.91
N LEU A 135 -13.13 -8.87 1.97
CA LEU A 135 -13.11 -8.50 0.56
C LEU A 135 -14.39 -8.94 -0.14
N LYS A 136 -15.34 -8.01 -0.13
CA LYS A 136 -16.65 -8.10 -0.78
C LYS A 136 -16.86 -6.84 -1.61
N PRO A 137 -17.77 -6.87 -2.59
CA PRO A 137 -18.11 -5.67 -3.33
C PRO A 137 -18.45 -4.51 -2.37
N LEU A 138 -17.77 -3.37 -2.54
CA LEU A 138 -17.89 -2.21 -1.65
C LEU A 138 -19.03 -1.28 -2.07
N GLY A 139 -19.47 -1.37 -3.33
CA GLY A 139 -20.56 -0.54 -3.87
C GLY A 139 -20.17 0.94 -3.93
N LEU A 140 -18.90 1.21 -4.22
CA LEU A 140 -18.42 2.55 -4.49
C LEU A 140 -18.90 3.01 -5.87
N THR A 141 -19.31 4.28 -5.96
CA THR A 141 -19.53 4.94 -7.25
C THR A 141 -18.20 5.29 -7.89
N GLU A 142 -18.21 5.57 -9.19
CA GLU A 142 -17.02 6.04 -9.91
C GLU A 142 -16.39 7.28 -9.25
N ASP A 143 -17.23 8.24 -8.83
CA ASP A 143 -16.77 9.43 -8.10
C ASP A 143 -16.09 9.08 -6.77
N GLU A 144 -16.58 8.08 -6.05
CA GLU A 144 -15.98 7.61 -4.79
C GLU A 144 -14.65 6.89 -5.04
N GLU A 145 -14.54 6.08 -6.11
CA GLU A 145 -13.28 5.45 -6.51
C GLU A 145 -12.22 6.50 -6.87
N LEU A 146 -12.56 7.47 -7.72
CA LEU A 146 -11.67 8.57 -8.10
C LEU A 146 -11.25 9.40 -6.88
N ALA A 147 -12.19 9.65 -5.96
CA ALA A 147 -11.91 10.36 -4.73
C ALA A 147 -10.94 9.57 -3.83
N LEU A 148 -11.09 8.24 -3.71
CA LEU A 148 -10.14 7.39 -2.99
C LEU A 148 -8.75 7.42 -3.63
N VAL A 149 -8.66 7.32 -4.96
CA VAL A 149 -7.38 7.40 -5.67
C VAL A 149 -6.68 8.74 -5.39
N ALA A 150 -7.41 9.85 -5.43
CA ALA A 150 -6.86 11.16 -5.08
C ALA A 150 -6.29 11.20 -3.64
N PHE A 151 -6.99 10.57 -2.70
CA PHE A 151 -6.52 10.44 -1.32
C PHE A 151 -5.28 9.56 -1.19
N LEU A 152 -5.23 8.41 -1.87
CA LEU A 152 -4.05 7.54 -1.90
C LEU A 152 -2.82 8.29 -2.45
N ARG A 153 -3.01 9.11 -3.49
CA ARG A 153 -1.93 9.93 -4.06
C ARG A 153 -1.40 10.98 -3.10
N SER A 154 -2.24 11.47 -2.18
CA SER A 154 -1.84 12.44 -1.15
C SER A 154 -0.86 11.89 -0.12
N MET A 155 -0.67 10.55 -0.06
CA MET A 155 0.24 9.84 0.86
C MET A 155 1.68 9.72 0.32
N SER A 156 1.94 10.21 -0.90
CA SER A 156 3.20 9.93 -1.61
C SER A 156 4.36 10.86 -1.27
N GLY A 157 4.12 11.99 -0.60
CA GLY A 157 5.18 12.83 -0.03
C GLY A 157 6.33 13.20 -0.97
N THR A 158 7.47 13.53 -0.36
CA THR A 158 8.71 13.86 -1.07
C THR A 158 9.70 12.71 -0.91
N PRO A 159 10.22 12.13 -2.01
CA PRO A 159 11.27 11.13 -1.92
C PRO A 159 12.61 11.78 -1.50
N PRO A 160 13.49 11.03 -0.81
CA PRO A 160 14.77 11.56 -0.36
C PRO A 160 15.67 11.85 -1.56
N LYS A 161 16.44 12.95 -1.49
CA LYS A 161 17.49 13.24 -2.47
C LYS A 161 18.74 12.46 -2.10
N ILE A 162 19.13 11.52 -2.96
CA ILE A 162 20.30 10.67 -2.77
C ILE A 162 21.35 11.06 -3.81
N SER A 163 22.54 11.47 -3.35
CA SER A 163 23.68 11.70 -4.23
C SER A 163 24.30 10.37 -4.63
N GLN A 164 24.59 10.18 -5.92
CA GLN A 164 25.30 8.99 -6.39
C GLN A 164 26.68 8.91 -5.73
N PRO A 165 27.03 7.77 -5.10
CA PRO A 165 28.34 7.61 -4.48
C PRO A 165 29.42 7.44 -5.55
N MET A 166 30.62 7.96 -5.27
CA MET A 166 31.82 7.57 -6.01
C MET A 166 32.19 6.16 -5.58
N ILE A 167 32.16 5.22 -6.53
CA ILE A 167 32.54 3.83 -6.27
C ILE A 167 34.07 3.71 -6.43
N PRO A 168 34.79 3.07 -5.49
CA PRO A 168 36.23 2.85 -5.58
C PRO A 168 36.68 2.05 -6.81
#